data_AF-A0A9W4PW49-F1
#
_entry.id   AF-A0A9W4PW49-F1
#
_cell.length_a   1.000
_cell.length_b   1.000
_cell.length_c   1.000
_cell.angle_alpha   90.00
_cell.angle_beta   90.00
_cell.angle_gamma   90.00
#
_symmetry.space_group_name_H-M   'P 1'
#
loop_
_entity.id
_entity.type
_entity.pdbx_description
1 polymer ?
#
loop_
_entity_poly.entity_id
_entity_poly.type
_entity_poly.pdbx_seq_one_letter_code
_entity_poly.pdbx_strand_id
1 'polypeptide(L)'
;MSFNRSTFFAYARRSPFGDRLTQQQVDGMTDILNEWDAHYSHLPLAYLACYLGQVFRETGGTMVPVRETFATSDKQAMTRLETAWTSGKLPSVKTPYWRKGWFGRGRMQITHAENYAYAQAKSGLPIVADPSLMLDSKADLKVSLPGTIEGWWTRGKHRMSMYLDRPDPDFEGARRIVNGTDKAKLVATYCEAFLAALKAAEIGKAQPVDALPALAVPDDIKPAESKSLWSALLTFATGGGGLAFLGAIDNPMSLAAFALVLAAGGIGLWLVLTGRVTFNRRPAP
;
A
#
# COMPACT_ATOMS: atom_id res chain seq x y z
N MET A 1 17.83 13.34 10.11
CA MET A 1 18.21 11.91 10.10
C MET A 1 18.32 11.46 8.65
N SER A 2 19.33 10.67 8.28
CA SER A 2 19.45 10.13 6.91
C SER A 2 19.05 8.65 6.92
N PHE A 3 18.28 8.21 5.91
CA PHE A 3 17.81 6.83 5.77
C PHE A 3 18.50 6.15 4.59
N ASN A 4 18.77 4.85 4.71
CA ASN A 4 19.10 4.04 3.54
C ASN A 4 17.85 3.88 2.65
N ARG A 5 17.78 4.70 1.59
CA ARG A 5 16.64 4.69 0.65
C ARG A 5 16.40 3.32 0.03
N SER A 6 17.46 2.62 -0.35
CA SER A 6 17.36 1.28 -0.96
C SER A 6 16.71 0.28 -0.01
N THR A 7 17.08 0.30 1.27
CA THR A 7 16.43 -0.53 2.29
C THR A 7 14.97 -0.14 2.47
N PHE A 8 14.66 1.14 2.63
CA PHE A 8 13.28 1.59 2.79
C PHE A 8 12.39 1.07 1.65
N PHE A 9 12.83 1.25 0.40
CA PHE A 9 12.07 0.77 -0.76
C PHE A 9 12.00 -0.75 -0.85
N ALA A 10 13.03 -1.48 -0.41
CA ALA A 10 12.98 -2.95 -0.37
C ALA A 10 11.90 -3.47 0.59
N TYR A 11 11.78 -2.87 1.77
CA TYR A 11 10.75 -3.22 2.74
C TYR A 11 9.35 -2.76 2.31
N ALA A 12 9.22 -1.49 1.87
CA ALA A 12 7.96 -0.94 1.39
C ALA A 12 7.42 -1.76 0.21
N ARG A 13 8.28 -2.19 -0.72
CA ARG A 13 7.90 -3.03 -1.86
C ARG A 13 7.15 -4.29 -1.42
N ARG A 14 7.64 -4.99 -0.39
CA ARG A 14 7.00 -6.20 0.14
C ARG A 14 5.65 -5.88 0.77
N SER A 15 5.61 -4.85 1.63
CA SER A 15 4.39 -4.35 2.25
C SER A 15 4.48 -2.83 2.46
N PRO A 16 3.48 -2.03 2.02
CA PRO A 16 2.13 -2.44 1.63
C PRO A 16 1.91 -2.70 0.13
N PHE A 17 2.96 -2.71 -0.70
CA PHE A 17 2.79 -2.66 -2.17
C PHE A 17 2.69 -4.02 -2.89
N GLY A 18 2.84 -5.15 -2.19
CA GLY A 18 2.64 -6.48 -2.81
C GLY A 18 3.73 -6.88 -3.80
N ASP A 19 4.98 -6.72 -3.38
CA ASP A 19 6.23 -7.11 -4.06
C ASP A 19 6.61 -6.31 -5.31
N ARG A 20 5.87 -5.27 -5.67
CA ARG A 20 6.19 -4.42 -6.82
C ARG A 20 6.03 -2.95 -6.49
N LEU A 21 6.88 -2.12 -7.09
CA LEU A 21 6.74 -0.67 -7.07
C LEU A 21 6.77 -0.17 -8.50
N THR A 22 5.86 0.74 -8.83
CA THR A 22 5.92 1.52 -10.07
C THR A 22 6.91 2.68 -9.90
N GLN A 23 7.41 3.22 -11.01
CA GLN A 23 8.28 4.40 -10.94
C GLN A 23 7.57 5.58 -10.28
N GLN A 24 6.29 5.80 -10.59
CA GLN A 24 5.48 6.85 -9.96
C GLN A 24 5.41 6.71 -8.44
N GLN A 25 5.28 5.49 -7.91
CA GLN A 25 5.26 5.25 -6.47
C GLN A 25 6.63 5.56 -5.84
N VAL A 26 7.72 5.19 -6.52
CA VAL A 26 9.08 5.50 -6.08
C VAL A 26 9.30 7.01 -6.06
N ASP A 27 8.92 7.73 -7.12
CA ASP A 27 9.08 9.18 -7.23
C ASP A 27 8.23 9.89 -6.17
N GLY A 28 6.97 9.50 -6.02
CA GLY A 28 6.05 10.09 -5.05
C GLY A 28 6.52 9.92 -3.60
N MET A 29 7.03 8.73 -3.25
CA MET A 29 7.65 8.49 -1.94
C MET A 29 8.98 9.23 -1.79
N THR A 30 9.78 9.33 -2.86
CA THR A 30 11.05 10.07 -2.84
C THR A 30 10.83 11.54 -2.54
N ASP A 31 9.83 12.17 -3.16
CA ASP A 31 9.45 13.55 -2.88
C ASP A 31 9.08 13.75 -1.40
N ILE A 32 8.27 12.84 -0.84
CA ILE A 32 7.87 12.87 0.58
C ILE A 32 9.11 12.77 1.48
N LEU A 33 9.98 11.81 1.21
CA LEU A 33 11.17 11.55 2.00
C LEU A 33 12.18 12.71 1.92
N ASN A 34 12.30 13.36 0.77
CA ASN A 34 13.17 14.53 0.60
C ASN A 34 12.65 15.75 1.37
N GLU A 35 11.34 16.03 1.29
CA GLU A 35 10.71 17.08 2.09
C GLU A 35 10.86 16.81 3.59
N TRP A 36 10.65 15.55 4.00
CA TRP A 36 10.82 15.14 5.39
C TRP A 36 12.25 15.37 5.87
N ASP A 37 13.25 14.94 5.11
CA ASP A 37 14.65 15.09 5.50
C ASP A 37 15.06 16.56 5.62
N ALA A 38 14.59 17.39 4.71
CA ALA A 38 14.88 18.82 4.67
C ALA A 38 14.26 19.60 5.84
N HIS A 39 13.04 19.25 6.27
CA HIS A 39 12.26 20.12 7.16
C HIS A 39 11.73 19.46 8.44
N TYR A 40 11.60 18.13 8.47
CA TYR A 40 10.88 17.43 9.54
C TYR A 40 11.69 16.32 10.21
N SER A 41 12.97 16.18 9.87
CA SER A 41 13.82 15.07 10.35
C SER A 41 14.17 15.10 11.84
N HIS A 42 13.72 16.13 12.57
CA HIS A 42 13.75 16.24 14.02
C HIS A 42 12.52 15.61 14.70
N LEU A 43 11.46 15.28 13.95
CA LEU A 43 10.25 14.66 14.46
C LEU A 43 10.38 13.12 14.51
N PRO A 44 9.57 12.42 15.34
CA PRO A 44 9.59 10.98 15.44
C PRO A 44 9.27 10.28 14.11
N LEU A 45 9.91 9.14 13.83
CA LEU A 45 9.63 8.34 12.61
C LEU A 45 8.17 7.89 12.49
N ALA A 46 7.46 7.76 13.62
CA ALA A 46 6.04 7.46 13.64
C ALA A 46 5.21 8.50 12.87
N TYR A 47 5.62 9.77 12.85
CA TYR A 47 4.92 10.82 12.12
C TYR A 47 5.04 10.61 10.61
N LEU A 48 6.26 10.37 10.12
CA LEU A 48 6.49 10.06 8.70
C LEU A 48 5.76 8.78 8.28
N ALA A 49 5.82 7.74 9.12
CA ALA A 49 5.10 6.49 8.89
C ALA A 49 3.58 6.70 8.81
N CYS A 50 3.02 7.49 9.74
CA CYS A 50 1.61 7.85 9.73
C CYS A 50 1.23 8.61 8.46
N TYR A 51 2.04 9.61 8.08
CA TYR A 51 1.80 10.38 6.86
C TYR A 51 1.82 9.47 5.63
N LEU A 52 2.85 8.64 5.44
CA LEU A 52 2.95 7.70 4.31
C LEU A 52 1.76 6.73 4.25
N GLY A 53 1.33 6.18 5.38
CA GLY A 53 0.17 5.29 5.45
C GLY A 53 -1.15 5.99 5.07
N GLN A 54 -1.32 7.24 5.49
CA GLN A 54 -2.47 8.07 5.10
C GLN A 54 -2.43 8.39 3.61
N VAL A 55 -1.29 8.83 3.07
CA VAL A 55 -1.10 9.09 1.63
C VAL A 55 -1.42 7.84 0.81
N PHE A 56 -0.91 6.67 1.21
CA PHE A 56 -1.17 5.41 0.51
C PHE A 56 -2.66 5.15 0.41
N ARG A 57 -3.42 5.36 1.49
CA ARG A 57 -4.87 5.20 1.47
C ARG A 57 -5.57 6.22 0.59
N GLU A 58 -5.28 7.50 0.78
CA GLU A 58 -6.01 8.59 0.11
C GLU A 58 -5.73 8.66 -1.39
N THR A 59 -4.55 8.21 -1.81
CA THR A 59 -4.11 8.24 -3.22
C THR A 59 -4.28 6.90 -3.94
N GLY A 60 -4.96 5.93 -3.32
CA GLY A 60 -5.11 4.58 -3.89
C GLY A 60 -3.78 3.87 -4.15
N GLY A 61 -2.77 4.15 -3.33
CA GLY A 61 -1.42 3.58 -3.42
C GLY A 61 -0.54 4.21 -4.50
N THR A 62 -0.95 5.29 -5.16
CA THR A 62 -0.11 5.96 -6.18
C THR A 62 1.01 6.80 -5.56
N MET A 63 0.86 7.24 -4.31
CA MET A 63 1.82 8.05 -3.53
C MET A 63 2.05 9.48 -4.06
N VAL A 64 1.29 9.88 -5.08
CA VAL A 64 1.35 11.21 -5.69
C VAL A 64 0.03 11.97 -5.49
N PRO A 65 0.01 13.30 -5.64
CA PRO A 65 -1.23 14.07 -5.64
C PRO A 65 -2.22 13.56 -6.71
N VAL A 66 -3.48 13.38 -6.32
CA VAL A 66 -4.54 12.97 -7.25
C VAL A 66 -5.74 13.91 -7.15
N ARG A 67 -6.52 13.97 -8.23
CA ARG A 67 -7.87 14.55 -8.17
C ARG A 67 -8.84 13.50 -7.64
N GLU A 68 -9.87 13.98 -6.96
CA GLU A 68 -11.00 13.17 -6.53
C GLU A 68 -11.56 12.36 -7.72
N THR A 69 -11.99 11.13 -7.44
CA THR A 69 -12.40 10.13 -8.44
C THR A 69 -11.29 9.67 -9.39
N PHE A 70 -10.02 10.01 -9.13
CA PHE A 70 -8.88 9.74 -10.01
C PHE A 70 -9.09 10.29 -11.42
N ALA A 71 -9.69 11.48 -11.51
CA ALA A 71 -9.97 12.14 -12.77
C ALA A 71 -8.72 12.82 -13.35
N THR A 72 -8.60 12.82 -14.68
CA THR A 72 -7.49 13.49 -15.39
C THR A 72 -7.73 14.99 -15.56
N SER A 73 -8.95 15.48 -15.34
CA SER A 73 -9.31 16.90 -15.42
C SER A 73 -10.38 17.29 -14.40
N ASP A 74 -10.46 18.58 -14.08
CA ASP A 74 -11.50 19.15 -13.21
C ASP A 74 -12.90 18.86 -13.75
N LYS A 75 -13.10 19.01 -15.06
CA LYS A 75 -14.37 18.72 -15.72
C LYS A 75 -14.79 17.27 -15.50
N GLN A 76 -13.86 16.32 -15.67
CA GLN A 76 -14.15 14.91 -15.46
C GLN A 76 -14.46 14.60 -13.99
N ALA A 77 -13.73 15.19 -13.04
CA ALA A 77 -13.99 15.02 -11.60
C ALA A 77 -15.41 15.50 -11.26
N MET A 78 -15.75 16.71 -11.68
CA MET A 78 -17.07 17.31 -11.44
C MET A 78 -18.19 16.50 -12.10
N THR A 79 -18.01 16.01 -13.33
CA THR A 79 -19.01 15.16 -14.00
C THR A 79 -19.24 13.86 -13.23
N ARG A 80 -18.17 13.18 -12.80
CA ARG A 80 -18.29 11.92 -12.04
C ARG A 80 -18.98 12.13 -10.68
N LEU A 81 -18.63 13.19 -9.97
CA LEU A 81 -19.27 13.55 -8.70
C LEU A 81 -20.74 13.92 -8.88
N GLU A 82 -21.05 14.71 -9.91
CA GLU A 82 -22.43 15.08 -10.23
C GLU A 82 -23.27 13.83 -10.55
N THR A 83 -22.78 12.93 -11.41
CA THR A 83 -23.46 11.67 -11.71
C THR A 83 -23.66 10.82 -10.45
N ALA A 84 -22.65 10.71 -9.57
CA ALA A 84 -22.77 9.96 -8.33
C ALA A 84 -23.82 10.56 -7.39
N TRP A 85 -23.87 11.89 -7.28
CA TRP A 85 -24.82 12.61 -6.43
C TRP A 85 -26.25 12.50 -6.94
N THR A 86 -26.50 12.75 -8.23
CA THR A 86 -27.84 12.64 -8.83
C THR A 86 -28.35 11.21 -8.84
N SER A 87 -27.45 10.21 -8.81
CA SER A 87 -27.80 8.80 -8.67
C SER A 87 -27.98 8.33 -7.20
N GLY A 88 -27.93 9.25 -6.23
CA GLY A 88 -28.12 8.93 -4.81
C GLY A 88 -26.94 8.19 -4.14
N LYS A 89 -25.77 8.12 -4.78
CA LYS A 89 -24.58 7.40 -4.24
C LYS A 89 -23.78 8.20 -3.22
N LEU A 90 -24.12 9.49 -3.03
CA LEU A 90 -23.47 10.40 -2.09
C LEU A 90 -24.47 10.93 -1.05
N PRO A 91 -25.09 10.05 -0.22
CA PRO A 91 -26.19 10.44 0.68
C PRO A 91 -25.76 11.41 1.80
N SER A 92 -24.47 11.45 2.13
CA SER A 92 -23.92 12.38 3.13
C SER A 92 -23.72 13.79 2.58
N VAL A 93 -23.72 13.98 1.25
CA VAL A 93 -23.47 15.27 0.63
C VAL A 93 -24.78 16.02 0.41
N LYS A 94 -25.04 17.02 1.25
CA LYS A 94 -26.21 17.89 1.13
C LYS A 94 -26.03 19.01 0.09
N THR A 95 -24.81 19.55 -0.01
CA THR A 95 -24.47 20.65 -0.92
C THR A 95 -23.30 20.22 -1.80
N PRO A 96 -23.45 20.27 -3.14
CA PRO A 96 -22.45 19.77 -4.09
C PRO A 96 -21.25 20.73 -4.19
N TYR A 97 -20.29 20.59 -3.27
CA TYR A 97 -19.11 21.45 -3.15
C TYR A 97 -18.28 21.52 -4.44
N TRP A 98 -18.28 20.47 -5.26
CA TRP A 98 -17.50 20.39 -6.51
C TRP A 98 -17.97 21.36 -7.59
N ARG A 99 -19.23 21.82 -7.56
CA ARG A 99 -19.75 22.75 -8.58
C ARG A 99 -19.04 24.11 -8.59
N LYS A 100 -18.35 24.44 -7.49
CA LYS A 100 -17.49 25.62 -7.37
C LYS A 100 -16.00 25.28 -7.41
N GLY A 101 -15.64 24.08 -7.83
CA GLY A 101 -14.26 23.62 -7.94
C GLY A 101 -13.65 23.08 -6.64
N TRP A 102 -14.39 22.99 -5.53
CA TRP A 102 -13.87 22.59 -4.21
C TRP A 102 -13.83 21.09 -3.95
N PHE A 103 -13.59 20.29 -5.00
CA PHE A 103 -13.43 18.85 -4.89
C PHE A 103 -12.01 18.45 -4.44
N GLY A 104 -11.86 17.18 -4.05
CA GLY A 104 -10.64 16.62 -3.49
C GLY A 104 -9.44 16.78 -4.43
N ARG A 105 -8.35 17.36 -3.91
CA ARG A 105 -7.05 17.39 -4.59
C ARG A 105 -5.93 17.07 -3.59
N GLY A 106 -4.79 16.66 -4.12
CA GLY A 106 -3.60 16.42 -3.32
C GLY A 106 -3.58 15.06 -2.65
N ARG A 107 -2.49 14.83 -1.90
CA ARG A 107 -2.27 13.57 -1.19
C ARG A 107 -3.27 13.34 -0.07
N MET A 108 -3.86 14.40 0.48
CA MET A 108 -4.85 14.35 1.57
C MET A 108 -6.29 14.60 1.11
N GLN A 109 -6.53 14.70 -0.20
CA GLN A 109 -7.87 14.91 -0.78
C GLN A 109 -8.64 16.08 -0.12
N ILE A 110 -8.01 17.27 -0.07
CA ILE A 110 -8.62 18.45 0.54
C ILE A 110 -9.87 18.84 -0.25
N THR A 111 -11.02 18.88 0.43
CA THR A 111 -12.34 19.27 -0.09
C THR A 111 -12.88 20.49 0.66
N HIS A 112 -13.85 21.19 0.08
CA HIS A 112 -14.54 22.37 0.64
C HIS A 112 -13.72 23.66 0.71
N ALA A 113 -14.36 24.79 0.38
CA ALA A 113 -13.74 26.11 0.30
C ALA A 113 -13.07 26.53 1.61
N GLU A 114 -13.69 26.19 2.75
CA GLU A 114 -13.22 26.58 4.08
C GLU A 114 -11.91 25.87 4.44
N ASN A 115 -11.72 24.64 3.96
CA ASN A 115 -10.46 23.91 4.17
C ASN A 115 -9.34 24.46 3.30
N TYR A 116 -9.63 24.80 2.03
CA TYR A 116 -8.65 25.47 1.17
C TYR A 116 -8.26 26.84 1.75
N ALA A 117 -9.22 27.63 2.23
CA ALA A 117 -8.94 28.92 2.87
C ALA A 117 -8.09 28.77 4.13
N TYR A 118 -8.40 27.79 4.98
CA TYR A 118 -7.61 27.51 6.19
C TYR A 118 -6.18 27.07 5.85
N ALA A 119 -6.02 26.14 4.90
CA ALA A 119 -4.72 25.65 4.46
C ALA A 119 -3.90 26.74 3.75
N GLN A 120 -4.52 27.62 2.97
CA GLN A 120 -3.87 28.80 2.39
C GLN A 120 -3.34 29.73 3.49
N ALA A 121 -4.16 30.04 4.49
CA ALA A 121 -3.74 30.91 5.59
C ALA A 121 -2.55 30.34 6.37
N LYS A 122 -2.45 29.00 6.46
CA LYS A 122 -1.35 28.32 7.16
C LYS A 122 -0.09 28.15 6.32
N SER A 123 -0.22 27.82 5.04
CA SER A 123 0.91 27.56 4.15
C SER A 123 1.44 28.79 3.43
N GLY A 124 0.64 29.86 3.33
CA GLY A 124 0.92 31.02 2.50
C GLY A 124 0.80 30.77 0.98
N LEU A 125 0.48 29.56 0.56
CA LEU A 125 0.31 29.23 -0.86
C LEU A 125 -1.07 29.67 -1.37
N PRO A 126 -1.19 30.24 -2.58
CA PRO A 126 -2.43 30.80 -3.10
C PRO A 126 -3.41 29.74 -3.63
N ILE A 127 -3.64 28.66 -2.85
CA ILE A 127 -4.44 27.49 -3.25
C ILE A 127 -5.95 27.75 -3.33
N VAL A 128 -6.45 28.89 -2.83
CA VAL A 128 -7.84 29.33 -3.04
C VAL A 128 -8.00 29.93 -4.43
N ALA A 129 -7.02 30.74 -4.86
CA ALA A 129 -7.03 31.34 -6.19
C ALA A 129 -6.67 30.32 -7.27
N ASP A 130 -5.74 29.41 -6.96
CA ASP A 130 -5.35 28.30 -7.82
C ASP A 130 -5.34 26.96 -7.06
N PRO A 131 -6.50 26.27 -6.96
CA PRO A 131 -6.58 24.95 -6.34
C PRO A 131 -5.76 23.87 -7.05
N SER A 132 -5.35 24.10 -8.31
CA SER A 132 -4.57 23.11 -9.06
C SER A 132 -3.16 22.93 -8.52
N LEU A 133 -2.65 23.88 -7.74
CA LEU A 133 -1.40 23.76 -6.98
C LEU A 133 -1.38 22.54 -6.05
N MET A 134 -2.53 22.09 -5.55
CA MET A 134 -2.61 20.86 -4.77
C MET A 134 -2.33 19.59 -5.59
N LEU A 135 -2.11 19.69 -6.90
CA LEU A 135 -1.71 18.58 -7.77
C LEU A 135 -0.23 18.66 -8.17
N ASP A 136 0.43 19.77 -7.87
CA ASP A 136 1.89 19.85 -7.93
C ASP A 136 2.48 19.19 -6.69
N SER A 137 3.45 18.30 -6.87
CA SER A 137 4.00 17.48 -5.78
C SER A 137 4.62 18.34 -4.67
N LYS A 138 5.33 19.42 -5.02
CA LYS A 138 6.04 20.28 -4.08
C LYS A 138 5.09 21.20 -3.33
N ALA A 139 4.15 21.82 -4.03
CA ALA A 139 3.13 22.66 -3.43
C ALA A 139 2.18 21.85 -2.53
N ASP A 140 1.77 20.65 -2.95
CA ASP A 140 1.00 19.73 -2.10
C ASP A 140 1.76 19.41 -0.80
N LEU A 141 3.05 19.08 -0.85
CA LEU A 141 3.80 18.70 0.35
C LEU A 141 3.89 19.82 1.39
N LYS A 142 4.02 21.08 0.95
CA LYS A 142 4.00 22.26 1.82
C LYS A 142 2.66 22.48 2.54
N VAL A 143 1.61 21.79 2.11
CA VAL A 143 0.26 21.88 2.69
C VAL A 143 -0.10 20.58 3.41
N SER A 144 0.03 19.45 2.73
CA SER A 144 -0.48 18.16 3.16
C SER A 144 0.32 17.60 4.32
N LEU A 145 1.64 17.76 4.32
CA LEU A 145 2.53 17.25 5.37
C LEU A 145 2.38 18.01 6.69
N PRO A 146 2.60 19.35 6.77
CA PRO A 146 2.32 20.10 7.99
C PRO A 146 0.84 20.06 8.36
N GLY A 147 -0.08 20.05 7.38
CA GLY A 147 -1.50 19.94 7.64
C GLY A 147 -1.93 18.64 8.32
N THR A 148 -1.24 17.54 8.06
CA THR A 148 -1.47 16.27 8.77
C THR A 148 -0.79 16.26 10.13
N ILE A 149 0.43 16.79 10.25
CA ILE A 149 1.16 16.90 11.52
C ILE A 149 0.36 17.73 12.54
N GLU A 150 -0.08 18.92 12.13
CA GLU A 150 -0.75 19.91 12.98
C GLU A 150 -2.27 19.76 13.04
N GLY A 151 -2.86 18.96 12.14
CA GLY A 151 -4.30 18.69 12.14
C GLY A 151 -5.16 19.78 11.53
N TRP A 152 -4.73 20.40 10.42
CA TRP A 152 -5.45 21.52 9.78
C TRP A 152 -6.88 21.15 9.36
N TRP A 153 -7.08 19.92 8.91
CA TRP A 153 -8.38 19.39 8.44
C TRP A 153 -9.41 19.31 9.57
N THR A 154 -8.96 19.21 10.82
CA THR A 154 -9.80 19.13 12.01
C THR A 154 -9.70 20.38 12.89
N ARG A 155 -9.10 21.46 12.36
CA ARG A 155 -8.83 22.71 13.09
C ARG A 155 -8.03 22.46 14.38
N GLY A 156 -7.11 21.51 14.34
CA GLY A 156 -6.24 21.13 15.47
C GLY A 156 -6.90 20.26 16.55
N LYS A 157 -8.17 19.86 16.36
CA LYS A 157 -8.89 18.94 17.28
C LYS A 157 -8.24 17.56 17.32
N HIS A 158 -7.71 17.10 16.19
CA HIS A 158 -6.94 15.87 16.04
C HIS A 158 -5.63 16.21 15.31
N ARG A 159 -4.49 15.90 15.92
CA ARG A 159 -3.14 16.15 15.40
C ARG A 159 -2.19 15.02 15.77
N MET A 160 -1.07 14.87 15.05
CA MET A 160 -0.18 13.71 15.24
C MET A 160 0.34 13.57 16.67
N SER A 161 0.68 14.68 17.33
CA SER A 161 1.20 14.66 18.72
C SER A 161 0.23 14.08 19.75
N MET A 162 -1.07 14.12 19.50
CA MET A 162 -2.06 13.51 20.41
C MET A 162 -2.04 11.99 20.37
N TYR A 163 -1.53 11.39 19.29
CA TYR A 163 -1.62 9.96 19.02
C TYR A 163 -0.27 9.28 19.01
N LEU A 164 0.78 9.98 18.55
CA LEU A 164 2.04 9.38 18.18
C LEU A 164 3.19 9.71 19.15
N ASP A 165 3.04 10.72 20.02
CA ASP A 165 4.04 11.09 21.04
C ASP A 165 3.95 10.18 22.26
N ARG A 166 4.16 8.89 22.04
CA ARG A 166 4.05 7.83 23.05
C ARG A 166 4.89 6.61 22.64
N PRO A 167 5.26 5.74 23.59
CA PRO A 167 6.08 4.56 23.28
C PRO A 167 5.45 3.63 22.24
N ASP A 168 4.12 3.53 22.25
CA ASP A 168 3.33 2.74 21.30
C ASP A 168 2.38 3.65 20.49
N PRO A 169 2.80 4.12 19.30
CA PRO A 169 2.04 5.09 18.52
C PRO A 169 0.65 4.59 18.10
N ASP A 170 -0.39 5.38 18.40
CA ASP A 170 -1.78 5.04 18.09
C ASP A 170 -2.16 5.44 16.65
N PHE A 171 -1.75 4.62 15.68
CA PHE A 171 -2.05 4.87 14.27
C PHE A 171 -3.55 4.75 13.93
N GLU A 172 -4.29 3.88 14.62
CA GLU A 172 -5.74 3.76 14.44
C GLU A 172 -6.45 5.05 14.90
N GLY A 173 -6.05 5.57 16.06
CA GLY A 173 -6.51 6.85 16.60
C GLY A 173 -6.22 8.03 15.66
N ALA A 174 -5.00 8.06 15.12
CA ALA A 174 -4.51 9.11 14.21
C ALA A 174 -5.32 9.21 12.90
N ARG A 175 -6.10 8.20 12.53
CA ARG A 175 -6.99 8.29 11.35
C ARG A 175 -7.94 9.50 11.41
N ARG A 176 -8.30 9.94 12.62
CA ARG A 176 -9.21 11.08 12.86
C ARG A 176 -8.71 12.39 12.30
N ILE A 177 -7.40 12.52 12.09
CA ILE A 177 -6.78 13.70 11.48
C ILE A 177 -7.28 13.90 10.05
N VAL A 178 -7.45 12.81 9.28
CA VAL A 178 -7.72 12.87 7.83
C VAL A 178 -9.18 12.58 7.52
N ASN A 179 -9.76 11.50 8.06
CA ASN A 179 -11.11 11.08 7.71
C ASN A 179 -11.83 10.33 8.84
N GLY A 180 -11.83 10.91 10.05
CA GLY A 180 -12.52 10.32 11.19
C GLY A 180 -12.02 8.90 11.52
N THR A 181 -12.91 7.91 11.57
CA THR A 181 -12.54 6.51 11.82
C THR A 181 -12.65 5.62 10.59
N ASP A 182 -12.81 6.21 9.40
CA ASP A 182 -13.01 5.43 8.16
C ASP A 182 -11.81 4.52 7.86
N LYS A 183 -12.09 3.21 7.92
CA LYS A 183 -11.13 2.10 7.86
C LYS A 183 -9.85 2.35 8.68
N ALA A 184 -10.00 2.91 9.88
CA ALA A 184 -8.88 3.27 10.75
C ALA A 184 -7.89 2.11 10.97
N LYS A 185 -8.40 0.90 11.23
CA LYS A 185 -7.59 -0.32 11.37
C LYS A 185 -6.75 -0.62 10.14
N LEU A 186 -7.35 -0.55 8.95
CA LEU A 186 -6.63 -0.80 7.70
C LEU A 186 -5.55 0.25 7.44
N VAL A 187 -5.82 1.52 7.75
CA VAL A 187 -4.82 2.58 7.60
C VAL A 187 -3.69 2.39 8.61
N ALA A 188 -4.00 1.97 9.82
CA ALA A 188 -3.00 1.66 10.84
C ALA A 188 -2.00 0.58 10.36
N THR A 189 -2.47 -0.48 9.70
CA THR A 189 -1.55 -1.51 9.17
C THR A 189 -0.61 -0.97 8.10
N TYR A 190 -1.03 0.01 7.29
CA TYR A 190 -0.13 0.70 6.36
C TYR A 190 0.90 1.56 7.09
N CYS A 191 0.47 2.32 8.10
CA CYS A 191 1.38 3.12 8.94
C CYS A 191 2.43 2.23 9.62
N GLU A 192 2.04 1.08 10.16
CA GLU A 192 2.94 0.10 10.78
C GLU A 192 3.93 -0.48 9.77
N ALA A 193 3.49 -0.83 8.57
CA ALA A 193 4.36 -1.32 7.50
C ALA A 193 5.42 -0.27 7.11
N PHE A 194 5.02 0.99 6.97
CA PHE A 194 5.97 2.08 6.71
C PHE A 194 6.89 2.35 7.90
N LEU A 195 6.41 2.26 9.13
CA LEU A 195 7.27 2.40 10.32
C LEU A 195 8.33 1.31 10.36
N ALA A 196 7.96 0.06 10.04
CA ALA A 196 8.91 -1.05 9.96
C ALA A 196 9.96 -0.80 8.86
N ALA A 197 9.55 -0.33 7.68
CA ALA A 197 10.47 0.02 6.59
C ALA A 197 11.44 1.16 6.97
N LEU A 198 10.94 2.19 7.64
CA LEU A 198 11.76 3.32 8.11
C LEU A 198 12.76 2.89 9.19
N LYS A 199 12.33 2.07 10.16
CA LYS A 199 13.20 1.51 11.20
C LYS A 199 14.30 0.61 10.61
N ALA A 200 13.98 -0.19 9.60
CA ALA A 200 14.96 -1.03 8.91
C ALA A 200 15.99 -0.18 8.13
N ALA A 201 15.55 0.95 7.58
CA ALA A 201 16.38 1.90 6.84
C ALA A 201 17.18 2.86 7.71
N GLU A 202 17.02 2.83 9.03
CA GLU A 202 17.71 3.70 9.98
C GLU A 202 19.22 3.36 9.99
N ILE A 203 20.06 4.31 9.55
CA ILE A 203 21.51 4.12 9.45
C ILE A 203 22.10 3.91 10.85
N GLY A 204 22.84 2.81 11.07
CA GLY A 204 23.52 2.50 12.33
C GLY A 204 22.94 1.32 13.12
N LYS A 205 21.81 0.74 12.69
CA LYS A 205 21.41 -0.61 13.12
C LYS A 205 21.90 -1.62 12.09
N ALA A 206 22.63 -2.64 12.54
CA ALA A 206 22.95 -3.77 11.68
C ALA A 206 21.64 -4.30 11.12
N GLN A 207 21.53 -4.36 9.79
CA GLN A 207 20.44 -5.12 9.19
C GLN A 207 20.56 -6.54 9.74
N PRO A 208 19.44 -7.21 10.08
CA PRO A 208 19.50 -8.65 10.22
C PRO A 208 20.16 -9.15 8.95
N VAL A 209 21.32 -9.80 9.09
CA VAL A 209 21.99 -10.41 7.94
C VAL A 209 20.92 -11.28 7.30
N ASP A 210 20.60 -11.03 6.02
CA ASP A 210 19.81 -11.99 5.25
C ASP A 210 20.37 -13.37 5.60
N ALA A 211 19.52 -14.29 6.07
CA ALA A 211 19.95 -15.57 6.61
C ALA A 211 21.11 -16.08 5.75
N LEU A 212 22.29 -16.23 6.37
CA LEU A 212 23.52 -16.53 5.66
C LEU A 212 23.20 -17.60 4.59
N PRO A 213 23.67 -17.46 3.35
CA PRO A 213 23.51 -18.52 2.35
C PRO A 213 23.97 -19.89 2.89
N ALA A 214 24.86 -19.89 3.88
CA ALA A 214 25.32 -21.06 4.63
C ALA A 214 24.25 -21.76 5.51
N LEU A 215 23.16 -21.07 5.89
CA LEU A 215 21.99 -21.65 6.57
C LEU A 215 20.92 -22.13 5.58
N ALA A 216 21.00 -21.71 4.32
CA ALA A 216 20.20 -22.27 3.23
C ALA A 216 20.85 -23.57 2.74
N VAL A 217 20.95 -24.57 3.62
CA VAL A 217 21.29 -25.93 3.20
C VAL A 217 20.11 -26.47 2.39
N PRO A 218 20.31 -26.92 1.14
CA PRO A 218 19.29 -27.64 0.40
C PRO A 218 18.84 -28.85 1.23
N ASP A 219 17.53 -29.02 1.39
CA ASP A 219 16.97 -30.18 2.07
C ASP A 219 17.13 -31.39 1.12
N ASP A 220 18.31 -32.03 1.16
CA ASP A 220 18.69 -33.21 0.33
C ASP A 220 17.98 -34.50 0.79
N ILE A 221 16.75 -34.37 1.29
CA ILE A 221 15.93 -35.51 1.65
C ILE A 221 15.34 -36.08 0.35
N LYS A 222 15.56 -37.38 0.11
CA LYS A 222 14.93 -38.09 -1.01
C LYS A 222 13.42 -37.78 -1.01
N PRO A 223 12.79 -37.51 -2.17
CA PRO A 223 11.38 -37.13 -2.23
C PRO A 223 10.42 -38.05 -1.45
N ALA A 224 10.75 -39.34 -1.34
CA ALA A 224 9.99 -40.33 -0.58
C ALA A 224 9.99 -40.08 0.95
N GLU A 225 11.00 -39.42 1.49
CA GLU A 225 11.21 -39.18 2.93
C GLU A 225 10.80 -37.75 3.36
N SER A 226 10.44 -36.88 2.40
CA SER A 226 10.07 -35.49 2.68
C SER A 226 8.64 -35.37 3.20
N LYS A 227 8.50 -35.10 4.50
CA LYS A 227 7.19 -34.84 5.14
C LYS A 227 6.46 -33.63 4.53
N SER A 228 7.21 -32.60 4.12
CA SER A 228 6.66 -31.39 3.53
C SER A 228 6.13 -31.65 2.11
N LEU A 229 6.85 -32.42 1.30
CA LEU A 229 6.38 -32.84 -0.03
C LEU A 229 5.10 -33.68 0.06
N TRP A 230 5.06 -34.61 1.01
CA TRP A 230 3.85 -35.40 1.29
C TRP A 230 2.70 -34.52 1.78
N SER A 231 2.95 -33.55 2.65
CA SER A 231 1.90 -32.62 3.10
C SER A 231 1.34 -31.79 1.96
N ALA A 232 2.18 -31.29 1.04
CA ALA A 232 1.75 -30.53 -0.11
C ALA A 232 0.94 -31.38 -1.10
N LEU A 233 1.38 -32.62 -1.37
CA LEU A 233 0.64 -33.57 -2.21
C LEU A 233 -0.69 -33.97 -1.57
N LEU A 234 -0.72 -34.22 -0.26
CA LEU A 234 -1.94 -34.56 0.47
C LEU A 234 -2.92 -33.39 0.47
N THR A 235 -2.45 -32.15 0.70
CA THR A 235 -3.28 -30.94 0.60
C THR A 235 -3.79 -30.72 -0.81
N PHE A 236 -3.02 -31.07 -1.85
CA PHE A 236 -3.50 -31.03 -3.23
C PHE A 236 -4.59 -32.08 -3.50
N ALA A 237 -4.45 -33.29 -2.95
CA ALA A 237 -5.42 -34.37 -3.10
C ALA A 237 -6.70 -34.19 -2.24
N THR A 238 -6.60 -33.52 -1.08
CA THR A 238 -7.69 -33.46 -0.08
C THR A 238 -8.21 -32.04 0.22
N GLY A 239 -7.50 -30.99 -0.17
CA GLY A 239 -7.92 -29.59 -0.05
C GLY A 239 -8.77 -29.12 -1.23
N GLY A 240 -9.50 -28.01 -1.04
CA GLY A 240 -10.64 -27.52 -1.86
C GLY A 240 -10.46 -27.26 -3.37
N GLY A 241 -9.41 -27.77 -4.01
CA GLY A 241 -9.29 -27.87 -5.48
C GLY A 241 -9.20 -29.32 -6.02
N GLY A 242 -8.93 -30.33 -5.17
CA GLY A 242 -8.53 -31.68 -5.59
C GLY A 242 -9.66 -32.62 -6.04
N LEU A 243 -10.92 -32.30 -5.79
CA LEU A 243 -12.07 -33.12 -6.23
C LEU A 243 -13.20 -32.28 -6.85
N ALA A 244 -13.17 -30.96 -6.68
CA ALA A 244 -14.19 -30.06 -7.23
C ALA A 244 -14.25 -30.10 -8.77
N PHE A 245 -13.13 -30.42 -9.43
CA PHE A 245 -13.05 -30.52 -10.88
C PHE A 245 -13.73 -31.77 -11.45
N LEU A 246 -14.00 -32.82 -10.64
CA LEU A 246 -14.70 -34.02 -11.13
C LEU A 246 -16.13 -33.70 -11.58
N GLY A 247 -16.75 -32.68 -10.99
CA GLY A 247 -18.06 -32.16 -11.41
C GLY A 247 -18.03 -31.37 -12.73
N ALA A 248 -16.85 -31.04 -13.26
CA ALA A 248 -16.66 -30.36 -14.54
C ALA A 248 -16.39 -31.32 -15.70
N ILE A 249 -16.39 -32.63 -15.45
CA ILE A 249 -16.30 -33.66 -16.49
C ILE A 249 -17.72 -33.98 -16.98
N ASP A 250 -18.19 -33.20 -17.94
CA ASP A 250 -19.55 -33.30 -18.47
C ASP A 250 -19.63 -33.96 -19.86
N ASN A 251 -18.49 -34.35 -20.44
CA ASN A 251 -18.45 -34.94 -21.78
C ASN A 251 -17.24 -35.89 -22.00
N PRO A 252 -17.28 -36.75 -23.04
CA PRO A 252 -16.22 -37.72 -23.31
C PRO A 252 -14.84 -37.09 -23.59
N MET A 253 -14.80 -35.88 -24.16
CA MET A 253 -13.56 -35.18 -24.47
C MET A 253 -12.93 -34.58 -23.21
N SER A 254 -13.73 -34.05 -22.27
CA SER A 254 -13.24 -33.59 -20.97
C SER A 254 -12.76 -34.75 -20.11
N LEU A 255 -13.36 -35.93 -20.23
CA LEU A 255 -12.87 -37.16 -19.61
C LEU A 255 -11.52 -37.62 -20.21
N ALA A 256 -11.38 -37.59 -21.53
CA ALA A 256 -10.13 -37.95 -22.21
C ALA A 256 -8.99 -36.96 -21.88
N ALA A 257 -9.28 -35.65 -21.89
CA ALA A 257 -8.33 -34.62 -21.46
C ALA A 257 -7.90 -34.81 -20.00
N PHE A 258 -8.84 -35.17 -19.13
CA PHE A 258 -8.54 -35.47 -17.73
C PHE A 258 -7.65 -36.71 -17.57
N ALA A 259 -7.92 -37.79 -18.31
CA ALA A 259 -7.09 -39.00 -18.29
C ALA A 259 -5.64 -38.70 -18.73
N LEU A 260 -5.45 -37.80 -19.71
CA LEU A 260 -4.13 -37.34 -20.14
C LEU A 260 -3.41 -36.55 -19.06
N VAL A 261 -4.11 -35.67 -18.34
CA VAL A 261 -3.53 -34.91 -17.21
C VAL A 261 -3.12 -35.83 -16.07
N LEU A 262 -3.95 -36.84 -15.74
CA LEU A 262 -3.61 -37.85 -14.74
C LEU A 262 -2.40 -38.69 -15.16
N ALA A 263 -2.34 -39.10 -16.43
CA ALA A 263 -1.19 -39.85 -16.97
C ALA A 263 0.09 -39.00 -16.91
N ALA A 264 0.04 -37.73 -17.32
CA ALA A 264 1.18 -36.82 -17.26
C ALA A 264 1.62 -36.54 -15.81
N GLY A 265 0.66 -36.34 -14.90
CA GLY A 265 0.92 -36.17 -13.47
C GLY A 265 1.52 -37.43 -12.83
N GLY A 266 1.01 -38.61 -13.18
CA GLY A 266 1.52 -39.91 -12.72
C GLY A 266 2.93 -40.20 -13.24
N ILE A 267 3.21 -39.89 -14.51
CA ILE A 267 4.56 -39.97 -15.09
C ILE A 267 5.50 -38.99 -14.38
N GLY A 268 5.07 -37.74 -14.17
CA GLY A 268 5.85 -36.74 -13.43
C GLY A 268 6.17 -37.19 -12.00
N LEU A 269 5.18 -37.70 -11.28
CA LEU A 269 5.35 -38.23 -9.93
C LEU A 269 6.28 -39.46 -9.91
N TRP A 270 6.13 -40.38 -10.86
CA TRP A 270 7.00 -41.56 -10.99
C TRP A 270 8.46 -41.16 -11.29
N LEU A 271 8.67 -40.19 -12.19
CA LEU A 271 10.01 -39.67 -12.51
C LEU A 271 10.69 -39.03 -11.29
N VAL A 272 9.93 -38.32 -10.46
CA VAL A 272 10.41 -37.72 -9.21
C VAL A 272 10.70 -38.79 -8.15
N LEU A 273 9.78 -39.74 -7.93
CA LEU A 273 9.92 -40.80 -6.92
C LEU A 273 11.04 -41.80 -7.26
N THR A 274 11.31 -42.03 -8.54
CA THR A 274 12.41 -42.89 -9.01
C THR A 274 13.75 -42.16 -9.11
N GLY A 275 13.81 -40.87 -8.75
CA GLY A 275 15.03 -40.06 -8.81
C GLY A 275 15.53 -39.77 -10.23
N ARG A 276 14.68 -39.99 -11.25
CA ARG A 276 15.00 -39.74 -12.67
C ARG A 276 14.93 -38.25 -13.03
N VAL A 277 14.23 -37.46 -12.21
CA VAL A 277 14.23 -36.00 -12.27
C VAL A 277 14.59 -35.47 -10.90
N THR A 278 15.63 -34.63 -10.84
CA THR A 278 16.04 -33.89 -9.65
C THR A 278 15.92 -32.39 -9.92
N PHE A 279 15.36 -31.65 -8.96
CA PHE A 279 15.19 -30.19 -9.08
C PHE A 279 16.37 -29.47 -8.43
N ASN A 280 17.44 -29.28 -9.19
CA ASN A 280 18.56 -28.46 -8.72
C ASN A 280 18.21 -26.99 -8.90
N ARG A 281 18.02 -26.26 -7.80
CA ARG A 281 17.89 -24.81 -7.83
C ARG A 281 19.25 -24.23 -8.21
N ARG A 282 19.32 -23.43 -9.28
CA ARG A 282 20.53 -22.65 -9.58
C ARG A 282 20.82 -21.74 -8.37
N PRO A 283 22.08 -21.62 -7.94
CA PRO A 283 22.47 -20.57 -7.03
C PRO A 283 22.02 -19.23 -7.62
N ALA A 284 21.43 -18.37 -6.80
CA ALA A 284 21.14 -17.00 -7.21
C ALA A 284 22.47 -16.31 -7.59
N PRO A 285 22.52 -15.52 -8.68
CA PRO A 285 23.71 -14.77 -9.06
C PRO A 285 24.05 -13.69 -8.04
#